data_AF-A0A100WNF5-F1
#
_entry.id   AF-A0A100WNF5-F1
#
_cell.length_a   1.000
_cell.length_b   1.000
_cell.length_c   1.000
_cell.angle_alpha   90.00
_cell.angle_beta   90.00
_cell.angle_gamma   90.00
#
_symmetry.space_group_name_H-M   'P 1'
#
loop_
_entity.id
_entity.type
_entity.pdbx_description
1 polymer ?
#
loop_
_entity_poly.entity_id
_entity_poly.type
_entity_poly.pdbx_seq_one_letter_code
_entity_poly.pdbx_strand_id
1 'polypeptide(L)'
;MASLTRYGTEVVSAFSLLGQDENDLTAALGFAMARCKALSNAVLGRVWPAHSNDADADFALEVRAEAGRTDLEVRLPASSTLVIFEAKRDWLLPTTQQLAQYVPRVHRYGSGVLVSLSQASTALAATQLPAQIDGVPIIHLPWRDILADIAATRPLCRGRERIWLEELHTYLTEVIRMRTVADSMVYSVVLNDERPGGAGTPTFREFVTEQHCYFHPYGTGGWPTDPPNFMAFRWGAAVQRIHRIMQADVVPTIRDRFPYLPKGQTNDRPHAVYELGPRIPPLNPIPNGTGIYPSSRLWVLLDQLQTAHTLRDALTGTRALQSNELGS
;
A
#
# COMPACT_ATOMS: atom_id res chain seq x y z
N MET A 1 33.08 -5.57 -4.57
CA MET A 1 32.33 -5.10 -3.38
C MET A 1 32.09 -6.30 -2.48
N ALA A 2 32.13 -6.13 -1.16
CA ALA A 2 31.71 -7.17 -0.24
C ALA A 2 30.18 -7.25 -0.25
N SER A 3 29.62 -8.46 -0.24
CA SER A 3 28.18 -8.65 -0.04
C SER A 3 27.87 -8.63 1.46
N LEU A 4 26.77 -7.96 1.82
CA LEU A 4 26.25 -7.94 3.19
C LEU A 4 24.82 -8.46 3.14
N THR A 5 24.52 -9.49 3.94
CA THR A 5 23.18 -10.07 4.03
C THR A 5 22.71 -10.12 5.48
N ARG A 6 21.40 -9.96 5.69
CA ARG A 6 20.72 -10.10 6.99
C ARG A 6 19.54 -11.04 6.78
N TYR A 7 19.50 -12.14 7.54
CA TYR A 7 18.48 -13.20 7.39
C TYR A 7 18.31 -13.73 5.95
N GLY A 8 19.39 -13.75 5.16
CA GLY A 8 19.37 -14.20 3.77
C GLY A 8 18.99 -13.13 2.74
N THR A 9 18.60 -11.93 3.16
CA THR A 9 18.30 -10.80 2.28
C THR A 9 19.51 -9.88 2.14
N GLU A 10 19.76 -9.37 0.93
CA GLU A 10 20.82 -8.39 0.69
C GLU A 10 20.54 -7.06 1.42
N VAL A 11 21.55 -6.52 2.09
CA VAL A 11 21.48 -5.20 2.73
C VAL A 11 21.86 -4.15 1.68
N VAL A 12 20.85 -3.60 1.01
CA VAL A 12 21.01 -2.60 -0.06
C VAL A 12 21.11 -1.16 0.43
N SER A 13 20.75 -0.92 1.70
CA SER A 13 20.88 0.35 2.40
C SER A 13 21.25 0.14 3.86
N ALA A 14 21.93 1.10 4.47
CA ALA A 14 22.10 1.21 5.92
C ALA A 14 20.77 1.13 6.69
N PHE A 15 19.67 1.63 6.13
CA PHE A 15 18.35 1.53 6.77
C PHE A 15 17.74 0.12 6.70
N SER A 16 18.17 -0.73 5.75
CA SER A 16 17.76 -2.14 5.71
C SER A 16 18.21 -2.92 6.97
N LEU A 17 19.13 -2.36 7.78
CA LEU A 17 19.54 -2.89 9.08
C LEU A 17 18.50 -2.67 10.19
N LEU A 18 17.55 -1.74 10.04
CA LEU A 18 16.48 -1.54 11.02
C LEU A 18 15.49 -2.69 10.94
N GLY A 19 14.87 -2.84 9.78
CA GLY A 19 13.78 -3.77 9.54
C GLY A 19 12.85 -3.18 8.50
N GLN A 20 11.59 -3.57 8.53
CA GLN A 20 10.61 -3.27 7.49
C GLN A 20 9.21 -3.02 8.06
N ASP A 21 9.06 -2.96 9.38
CA ASP A 21 7.80 -2.66 10.06
C ASP A 21 7.61 -1.15 10.21
N GLU A 22 6.40 -0.70 10.59
CA GLU A 22 6.03 0.73 10.60
C GLU A 22 7.03 1.63 11.35
N ASN A 23 7.53 1.16 12.50
CA ASN A 23 8.49 1.91 13.31
C ASN A 23 9.86 2.04 12.61
N ASP A 24 10.27 1.05 11.83
CA ASP A 24 11.55 1.09 11.09
C ASP A 24 11.48 2.14 9.97
N LEU A 25 10.35 2.18 9.26
CA LEU A 25 10.11 3.14 8.18
C LEU A 25 10.09 4.58 8.71
N THR A 26 9.37 4.82 9.81
CA THR A 26 9.30 6.16 10.42
C THR A 26 10.61 6.56 11.08
N ALA A 27 11.37 5.61 11.64
CA ALA A 27 12.72 5.85 12.14
C ALA A 27 13.68 6.28 11.02
N ALA A 28 13.68 5.58 9.89
CA ALA A 28 14.47 5.95 8.72
C ALA A 28 14.08 7.33 8.18
N LEU A 29 12.78 7.61 8.06
CA LEU A 29 12.26 8.91 7.63
C LEU A 29 12.69 10.03 8.59
N GLY A 30 12.44 9.88 9.89
CA GLY A 30 12.79 10.88 10.91
C GLY A 30 14.30 11.13 10.97
N PHE A 31 15.13 10.09 10.87
CA PHE A 31 16.58 10.22 10.82
C PHE A 31 17.05 11.04 9.60
N ALA A 32 16.47 10.77 8.43
CA ALA A 32 16.82 11.47 7.19
C ALA A 32 16.34 12.91 7.19
N MET A 33 15.10 13.18 7.63
CA MET A 33 14.57 14.55 7.76
C MET A 33 15.43 15.38 8.73
N ALA A 34 15.85 14.82 9.86
CA ALA A 34 16.74 15.48 10.82
C ALA A 34 18.13 15.82 10.26
N ARG A 35 18.54 15.23 9.12
CA ARG A 35 19.87 15.39 8.50
C ARG A 35 19.82 15.96 7.09
N CYS A 36 18.62 16.22 6.57
CA CYS A 36 18.41 16.73 5.22
C CYS A 36 17.32 17.81 5.28
N LYS A 37 17.74 19.07 5.44
CA LYS A 37 16.82 20.21 5.59
C LYS A 37 15.89 20.35 4.38
N ALA A 38 16.37 20.07 3.17
CA ALA A 38 15.55 20.10 1.96
C ALA A 38 14.40 19.09 2.02
N LEU A 39 14.66 17.83 2.40
CA LEU A 39 13.63 16.81 2.56
C LEU A 39 12.67 17.18 3.70
N SER A 40 13.19 17.62 4.84
CA SER A 40 12.38 18.06 5.97
C SER A 40 11.37 19.14 5.55
N ASN A 41 11.83 20.18 4.86
CA ASN A 41 10.98 21.26 4.38
C ASN A 41 9.93 20.80 3.37
N ALA A 42 10.30 19.89 2.45
CA ALA A 42 9.35 19.34 1.48
C ALA A 42 8.22 18.57 2.16
N VAL A 43 8.56 17.67 3.09
CA VAL A 43 7.58 16.85 3.82
C VAL A 43 6.73 17.71 4.76
N LEU A 44 7.34 18.59 5.56
CA LEU A 44 6.62 19.46 6.48
C LEU A 44 5.72 20.46 5.76
N GLY A 45 6.15 20.99 4.61
CA GLY A 45 5.32 21.88 3.78
C GLY A 45 4.05 21.22 3.25
N ARG A 46 4.04 19.88 3.06
CA ARG A 46 2.83 19.14 2.66
C ARG A 46 1.82 19.01 3.78
N VAL A 47 2.29 18.75 5.00
CA VAL A 47 1.43 18.43 6.15
C VAL A 47 1.15 19.63 7.04
N TRP A 48 1.90 20.71 6.87
CA TRP A 48 1.70 21.95 7.60
C TRP A 48 1.96 23.14 6.67
N PRO A 49 0.94 23.61 5.93
CA PRO A 49 1.11 24.69 4.95
C PRO A 49 1.66 26.01 5.53
N ALA A 50 1.51 26.22 6.83
CA ALA A 50 2.09 27.38 7.54
C ALA A 50 3.58 27.18 7.92
N HIS A 51 4.19 26.06 7.52
CA HIS A 51 5.61 25.78 7.74
C HIS A 51 6.50 26.80 7.02
N SER A 52 7.52 27.28 7.71
CA SER A 52 8.56 28.12 7.14
C SER A 52 9.81 27.29 6.89
N ASN A 53 10.43 27.47 5.73
CA ASN A 53 11.63 26.73 5.31
C ASN A 53 12.84 26.92 6.25
N ASP A 54 12.79 27.90 7.16
CA ASP A 54 13.85 28.20 8.13
C ASP A 54 13.46 27.89 9.58
N ALA A 55 12.34 27.22 9.83
CA ALA A 55 11.99 26.80 11.17
C ALA A 55 12.92 25.69 11.67
N ASP A 56 13.49 25.88 12.86
CA ASP A 56 14.14 24.81 13.61
C ASP A 56 13.11 23.71 13.94
N ALA A 57 13.52 22.46 13.77
CA ALA A 57 12.67 21.30 13.95
C ALA A 57 13.38 20.23 14.81
N ASP A 58 12.73 19.82 15.89
CA ASP A 58 13.18 18.72 16.73
C ASP A 58 12.42 17.44 16.37
N PHE A 59 13.15 16.37 16.11
CA PHE A 59 12.61 15.07 15.74
C PHE A 59 12.72 14.11 16.92
N ALA A 60 11.59 13.49 17.28
CA ALA A 60 11.54 12.47 18.33
C ALA A 60 10.83 11.22 17.82
N LEU A 61 11.51 10.08 17.88
CA LEU A 61 10.96 8.78 17.47
C LEU A 61 10.34 8.07 18.67
N GLU A 62 9.26 7.32 18.44
CA GLU A 62 8.73 6.35 19.41
C GLU A 62 8.39 6.92 20.80
N VAL A 63 7.89 8.16 20.85
CA VAL A 63 7.58 8.85 22.12
C VAL A 63 6.42 8.17 22.86
N ARG A 64 6.77 7.48 23.95
CA ARG A 64 5.82 6.82 24.86
C ARG A 64 5.23 7.80 25.86
N ALA A 65 3.91 7.74 26.02
CA ALA A 65 3.19 8.30 27.15
C ALA A 65 2.03 7.37 27.53
N GLU A 66 1.27 7.71 28.59
CA GLU A 66 0.12 6.92 29.04
C GLU A 66 -0.91 6.66 27.93
N ALA A 67 -1.07 7.61 27.00
CA ALA A 67 -2.02 7.52 25.89
C ALA A 67 -1.54 6.68 24.70
N GLY A 68 -0.30 6.19 24.68
CA GLY A 68 0.25 5.40 23.58
C GLY A 68 1.67 5.78 23.17
N ARG A 69 2.16 5.18 22.08
CA ARG A 69 3.48 5.44 21.48
C ARG A 69 3.28 5.96 20.07
N THR A 70 3.73 7.18 19.81
CA THR A 70 3.74 7.78 18.47
C THR A 70 4.92 7.25 17.68
N ASP A 71 4.80 7.09 16.37
CA ASP A 71 5.92 6.63 15.55
C ASP A 71 6.98 7.73 15.36
N LEU A 72 6.56 8.95 14.99
CA LEU A 72 7.44 10.12 14.85
C LEU A 72 6.72 11.40 15.27
N GLU A 73 7.32 12.17 16.19
CA GLU A 73 6.93 13.54 16.52
C GLU A 73 7.94 14.53 15.92
N VAL A 74 7.44 15.60 15.29
CA VAL A 74 8.24 16.75 14.86
C VAL A 74 7.73 17.99 15.56
N ARG A 75 8.60 18.60 16.38
CA ARG A 75 8.31 19.80 17.14
C ARG A 75 8.90 20.99 16.42
N LEU A 76 8.08 22.02 16.23
CA LEU A 76 8.46 23.31 15.66
C LEU A 76 8.32 24.36 16.77
N PRO A 77 9.39 24.65 17.54
CA PRO A 77 9.30 25.52 18.72
C PRO A 77 8.87 26.95 18.38
N ALA A 78 9.37 27.50 17.26
CA ALA A 78 9.09 28.87 16.84
C ALA A 78 7.59 29.17 16.64
N SER A 79 6.82 28.17 16.19
CA SER A 79 5.38 28.29 15.96
C SER A 79 4.53 27.58 17.01
N SER A 80 5.14 26.96 18.03
CA SER A 80 4.43 26.09 18.99
C SER A 80 3.54 25.06 18.28
N THR A 81 4.10 24.44 17.22
CA THR A 81 3.43 23.42 16.40
C THR A 81 4.02 22.02 16.61
N LEU A 82 3.17 21.04 16.86
CA LEU A 82 3.51 19.62 16.95
C LEU A 82 2.91 18.85 15.77
N VAL A 83 3.77 18.23 14.97
CA VAL A 83 3.37 17.32 13.89
C VAL A 83 3.58 15.89 14.39
N ILE A 84 2.54 15.07 14.39
CA ILE A 84 2.62 13.68 14.86
C ILE A 84 2.32 12.74 13.69
N PHE A 85 3.26 11.89 13.33
CA PHE A 85 3.10 10.85 12.32
C PHE A 85 2.71 9.52 12.98
N GLU A 86 1.68 8.90 12.43
CA GLU A 86 1.23 7.55 12.74
C GLU A 86 1.23 6.74 11.44
N ALA A 87 2.11 5.75 11.36
CA ALA A 87 2.28 4.90 10.21
C ALA A 87 1.46 3.62 10.30
N LYS A 88 1.13 3.09 9.12
CA LYS A 88 0.48 1.78 8.93
C LYS A 88 1.08 1.10 7.72
N ARG A 89 1.18 -0.23 7.81
CA ARG A 89 1.57 -1.08 6.68
C ARG A 89 0.57 -1.04 5.53
N ASP A 90 1.11 -1.20 4.33
CA ASP A 90 0.34 -1.36 3.09
C ASP A 90 -0.70 -0.24 2.92
N TRP A 91 -1.91 -0.58 2.48
CA TRP A 91 -3.01 0.37 2.30
C TRP A 91 -3.85 0.59 3.57
N LEU A 92 -3.39 0.09 4.73
CA LEU A 92 -4.10 0.30 5.99
C LEU A 92 -3.97 1.75 6.45
N LEU A 93 -4.97 2.21 7.17
CA LEU A 93 -5.03 3.53 7.77
C LEU A 93 -5.23 3.40 9.29
N PRO A 94 -4.69 4.33 10.09
CA PRO A 94 -4.93 4.35 11.52
C PRO A 94 -6.41 4.62 11.76
N THR A 95 -6.95 4.05 12.83
CA THR A 95 -8.32 4.32 13.24
C THR A 95 -8.43 5.73 13.84
N THR A 96 -9.61 6.34 13.75
CA THR A 96 -9.93 7.59 14.45
C THR A 96 -9.62 7.50 15.95
N GLN A 97 -9.87 6.34 16.57
CA GLN A 97 -9.57 6.11 17.98
C GLN A 97 -8.07 6.14 18.28
N GLN A 98 -7.23 5.56 17.42
CA GLN A 98 -5.77 5.65 17.56
C GLN A 98 -5.29 7.09 17.44
N LEU A 99 -5.76 7.84 16.43
CA LEU A 99 -5.37 9.24 16.25
C LEU A 99 -5.84 10.14 17.40
N ALA A 100 -7.05 9.92 17.92
CA ALA A 100 -7.62 10.69 19.02
C ALA A 100 -6.76 10.63 20.30
N GLN A 101 -5.97 9.57 20.50
CA GLN A 101 -5.06 9.45 21.65
C GLN A 101 -3.96 10.54 21.67
N TYR A 102 -3.65 11.13 20.51
CA TYR A 102 -2.58 12.11 20.38
C TYR A 102 -3.05 13.56 20.43
N VAL A 103 -4.36 13.80 20.28
CA VAL A 103 -4.98 15.14 20.34
C VAL A 103 -4.58 15.92 21.60
N PRO A 104 -4.60 15.36 22.83
CA PRO A 104 -4.17 16.10 24.02
C PRO A 104 -2.71 16.56 23.98
N ARG A 105 -1.83 15.85 23.27
CA ARG A 105 -0.42 16.23 23.12
C ARG A 105 -0.29 17.46 22.23
N VAL A 106 -1.03 17.49 21.13
CA VAL A 106 -1.07 18.63 20.20
C VAL A 106 -1.59 19.88 20.89
N HIS A 107 -2.71 19.78 21.61
CA HIS A 107 -3.25 20.93 22.36
C HIS A 107 -2.30 21.45 23.43
N ARG A 108 -1.59 20.55 24.15
CA ARG A 108 -0.61 20.97 25.16
C ARG A 108 0.59 21.69 24.55
N TYR A 109 0.98 21.31 23.34
CA TYR A 109 2.07 21.98 22.62
C TYR A 109 1.65 23.35 22.06
N GLY A 110 0.38 23.50 21.70
CA GLY A 110 -0.26 24.76 21.31
C GLY A 110 -1.08 24.62 20.03
N SER A 111 -0.46 24.10 18.98
CA SER A 111 -1.08 23.80 17.68
C SER A 111 -0.44 22.57 17.05
N GLY A 112 -1.01 22.05 15.97
CA GLY A 112 -0.42 20.91 15.28
C GLY A 112 -1.32 20.21 14.29
N VAL A 113 -0.84 19.07 13.82
CA VAL A 113 -1.49 18.21 12.84
C VAL A 113 -1.16 16.76 13.15
N LEU A 114 -2.13 15.87 12.94
CA LEU A 114 -1.92 14.44 12.94
C LEU A 114 -1.74 13.97 11.50
N VAL A 115 -0.65 13.25 11.24
CA VAL A 115 -0.30 12.75 9.92
C VAL A 115 -0.48 11.23 9.92
N SER A 116 -1.36 10.74 9.05
CA SER A 116 -1.43 9.31 8.75
C SER A 116 -0.46 8.99 7.61
N LEU A 117 0.35 7.95 7.77
CA LEU A 117 1.40 7.57 6.81
C LEU A 117 1.24 6.11 6.36
N SER A 118 1.00 5.87 5.07
CA SER A 118 0.84 4.49 4.53
C SER A 118 1.03 4.45 3.02
N GLN A 119 0.81 3.29 2.38
CA GLN A 119 0.74 3.18 0.92
C GLN A 119 -0.65 3.56 0.35
N ALA A 120 -1.65 3.81 1.20
CA ALA A 120 -2.96 4.29 0.78
C ALA A 120 -2.87 5.58 -0.03
N SER A 121 -3.80 5.75 -0.98
CA SER A 121 -3.91 7.02 -1.69
C SER A 121 -4.54 8.08 -0.77
N THR A 122 -4.19 9.35 -0.95
CA THR A 122 -4.85 10.48 -0.26
C THR A 122 -6.36 10.44 -0.43
N ALA A 123 -6.80 10.05 -1.63
CA ALA A 123 -8.19 9.99 -1.99
C ALA A 123 -8.91 8.84 -1.26
N LEU A 124 -8.28 7.65 -1.13
CA LEU A 124 -8.78 6.58 -0.28
C LEU A 124 -8.87 7.04 1.18
N ALA A 125 -7.82 7.67 1.69
CA ALA A 125 -7.77 8.11 3.07
C ALA A 125 -8.86 9.13 3.41
N ALA A 126 -9.18 10.05 2.49
CA ALA A 126 -10.28 11.00 2.67
C ALA A 126 -11.67 10.33 2.82
N THR A 127 -11.83 9.07 2.39
CA THR A 127 -13.09 8.32 2.58
C THR A 127 -13.20 7.63 3.94
N GLN A 128 -12.08 7.46 4.66
CA GLN A 128 -12.01 6.67 5.90
C GLN A 128 -11.58 7.49 7.12
N LEU A 129 -10.73 8.49 6.92
CA LEU A 129 -10.25 9.37 7.98
C LEU A 129 -11.11 10.64 8.02
N PRO A 130 -11.49 11.12 9.21
CA PRO A 130 -12.10 12.44 9.34
C PRO A 130 -11.07 13.51 9.01
N ALA A 131 -11.53 14.68 8.53
CA ALA A 131 -10.63 15.80 8.23
C ALA A 131 -9.95 16.39 9.48
N GLN A 132 -10.55 16.18 10.66
CA GLN A 132 -10.02 16.62 11.96
C GLN A 132 -10.61 15.79 13.10
N ILE A 133 -9.93 15.77 14.24
CA ILE A 133 -10.45 15.28 15.53
C ILE A 133 -10.25 16.41 16.54
N ASP A 134 -11.32 16.83 17.21
CA ASP A 134 -11.31 17.89 18.23
C ASP A 134 -10.57 19.17 17.81
N GLY A 135 -10.71 19.55 16.54
CA GLY A 135 -10.08 20.74 15.96
C GLY A 135 -8.61 20.57 15.56
N VAL A 136 -8.02 19.39 15.77
CA VAL A 136 -6.70 19.04 15.23
C VAL A 136 -6.86 18.45 13.82
N PRO A 137 -6.28 19.06 12.78
CA PRO A 137 -6.35 18.54 11.42
C PRO A 137 -5.71 17.15 11.29
N ILE A 138 -6.25 16.35 10.38
CA ILE A 138 -5.64 15.08 9.95
C ILE A 138 -5.27 15.19 8.48
N ILE A 139 -4.02 14.85 8.17
CA ILE A 139 -3.53 14.80 6.79
C ILE A 139 -2.99 13.40 6.52
N HIS A 140 -3.42 12.81 5.41
CA HIS A 140 -2.83 11.58 4.93
C HIS A 140 -1.66 11.88 3.99
N LEU A 141 -0.49 11.32 4.29
CA LEU A 141 0.71 11.41 3.48
C LEU A 141 1.07 10.01 2.96
N PRO A 142 0.90 9.74 1.66
CA PRO A 142 1.32 8.48 1.06
C PRO A 142 2.85 8.34 1.03
N TRP A 143 3.37 7.12 1.25
CA TRP A 143 4.81 6.84 1.11
C TRP A 143 5.37 7.17 -0.28
N ARG A 144 4.55 7.02 -1.33
CA ARG A 144 4.91 7.41 -2.70
C ARG A 144 5.16 8.91 -2.85
N ASP A 145 4.48 9.75 -2.06
CA ASP A 145 4.67 11.20 -2.11
C ASP A 145 6.00 11.58 -1.44
N ILE A 146 6.39 10.86 -0.38
CA ILE A 146 7.73 10.98 0.22
C ILE A 146 8.82 10.57 -0.79
N LEU A 147 8.64 9.49 -1.55
CA LEU A 147 9.57 9.13 -2.63
C LEU A 147 9.69 10.24 -3.68
N ALA A 148 8.57 10.86 -4.05
CA ALA A 148 8.56 11.99 -4.97
C ALA A 148 9.32 13.20 -4.40
N ASP A 149 9.14 13.50 -3.11
CA ASP A 149 9.87 14.57 -2.43
C ASP A 149 11.37 14.29 -2.35
N ILE A 150 11.75 13.04 -2.08
CA ILE A 150 13.15 12.60 -2.12
C ILE A 150 13.74 12.86 -3.52
N ALA A 151 13.05 12.43 -4.58
CA ALA A 151 13.50 12.65 -5.94
C ALA A 151 13.63 14.15 -6.29
N ALA A 152 12.65 14.95 -5.88
CA ALA A 152 12.62 16.39 -6.14
C ALA A 152 13.68 17.18 -5.36
N THR A 153 14.02 16.74 -4.14
CA THR A 153 15.00 17.43 -3.27
C THR A 153 16.45 16.97 -3.50
N ARG A 154 16.66 15.81 -4.14
CA ARG A 154 18.00 15.28 -4.46
C ARG A 154 18.94 16.27 -5.15
N PRO A 155 18.52 17.09 -6.14
CA PRO A 155 19.39 18.08 -6.76
C PRO A 155 19.86 19.20 -5.82
N LEU A 156 19.18 19.40 -4.69
CA LEU A 156 19.49 20.43 -3.69
C LEU A 156 20.50 19.93 -2.64
N CYS A 157 20.55 18.62 -2.41
CA CYS A 157 21.35 18.01 -1.35
C CYS A 157 22.82 17.83 -1.75
N ARG A 158 23.73 18.00 -0.80
CA ARG A 158 25.18 17.84 -1.01
C ARG A 158 25.82 17.02 0.11
N GLY A 159 27.00 16.47 -0.16
CA GLY A 159 27.79 15.73 0.84
C GLY A 159 26.98 14.66 1.56
N ARG A 160 26.98 14.73 2.90
CA ARG A 160 26.31 13.75 3.77
C ARG A 160 24.78 13.76 3.65
N GLU A 161 24.17 14.92 3.38
CA GLU A 161 22.71 14.99 3.19
C GLU A 161 22.26 14.12 2.01
N ARG A 162 23.01 14.20 0.90
CA ARG A 162 22.72 13.41 -0.29
C ARG A 162 22.87 11.91 -0.05
N ILE A 163 23.87 11.50 0.73
CA ILE A 163 24.07 10.09 1.10
C ILE A 163 22.84 9.58 1.84
N TRP A 164 22.40 10.26 2.91
CA TRP A 164 21.23 9.82 3.67
C TRP A 164 19.93 9.82 2.86
N LEU A 165 19.81 10.78 1.94
CA LEU A 165 18.68 10.84 1.03
C LEU A 165 18.67 9.65 0.04
N GLU A 166 19.83 9.26 -0.49
CA GLU A 166 19.98 8.11 -1.39
C GLU A 166 19.78 6.77 -0.66
N GLU A 167 20.26 6.66 0.58
CA GLU A 167 19.99 5.54 1.48
C GLU A 167 18.49 5.39 1.74
N LEU A 168 17.81 6.48 2.12
CA LEU A 168 16.36 6.46 2.36
C LEU A 168 15.59 6.12 1.08
N HIS A 169 15.98 6.68 -0.07
CA HIS A 169 15.35 6.37 -1.34
C HIS A 169 15.44 4.88 -1.68
N THR A 170 16.63 4.29 -1.56
CA THR A 170 16.86 2.86 -1.83
C THR A 170 16.02 1.99 -0.89
N TYR A 171 16.07 2.30 0.41
CA TYR A 171 15.30 1.59 1.44
C TYR A 171 13.79 1.67 1.21
N LEU A 172 13.23 2.88 1.05
CA LEU A 172 11.79 3.05 0.81
C LEU A 172 11.34 2.46 -0.53
N THR A 173 12.18 2.49 -1.57
CA THR A 173 11.85 1.86 -2.86
C THR A 173 11.72 0.36 -2.71
N GLU A 174 12.60 -0.29 -1.94
CA GLU A 174 12.48 -1.70 -1.62
C GLU A 174 11.19 -1.97 -0.85
N VAL A 175 10.94 -1.17 0.19
CA VAL A 175 9.81 -1.36 1.12
C VAL A 175 8.45 -1.11 0.49
N ILE A 176 8.31 -0.07 -0.33
CA ILE A 176 7.06 0.24 -1.04
C ILE A 176 6.82 -0.74 -2.18
N ARG A 177 7.89 -1.29 -2.78
CA ARG A 177 7.79 -2.38 -3.77
C ARG A 177 7.57 -3.75 -3.12
N MET A 178 7.58 -3.83 -1.78
CA MET A 178 7.65 -5.07 -1.01
C MET A 178 6.33 -5.82 -0.97
N ARG A 179 5.74 -6.09 -2.13
CA ARG A 179 5.28 -7.45 -2.33
C ARG A 179 6.51 -8.29 -2.54
N THR A 180 6.69 -9.31 -1.72
CA THR A 180 7.83 -10.21 -1.93
C THR A 180 7.65 -10.79 -3.34
N VAL A 181 8.65 -10.62 -4.21
CA VAL A 181 8.57 -11.20 -5.57
C VAL A 181 8.43 -12.72 -5.49
N ALA A 182 8.90 -13.30 -4.38
CA ALA A 182 8.77 -14.70 -4.02
C ALA A 182 7.34 -15.13 -3.66
N ASP A 183 6.47 -14.23 -3.17
CA ASP A 183 5.08 -14.59 -2.89
C ASP A 183 4.37 -14.93 -4.20
N SER A 184 4.14 -16.22 -4.34
CA SER A 184 3.57 -16.84 -5.52
C SER A 184 2.08 -17.13 -5.32
N MET A 185 1.44 -16.53 -4.32
CA MET A 185 0.00 -16.65 -4.12
C MET A 185 -0.76 -15.93 -5.24
N VAL A 186 -1.71 -16.67 -5.81
CA VAL A 186 -2.60 -16.22 -6.88
C VAL A 186 -4.00 -16.07 -6.31
N TYR A 187 -4.58 -14.89 -6.50
CA TYR A 187 -5.97 -14.65 -6.17
C TYR A 187 -6.86 -14.95 -7.37
N SER A 188 -7.69 -15.98 -7.25
CA SER A 188 -8.54 -16.47 -8.33
C SER A 188 -9.98 -16.01 -8.18
N VAL A 189 -10.48 -15.32 -9.22
CA VAL A 189 -11.81 -14.71 -9.28
C VAL A 189 -12.58 -15.22 -10.50
N VAL A 190 -13.91 -15.23 -10.42
CA VAL A 190 -14.77 -15.61 -11.54
C VAL A 190 -15.27 -14.35 -12.24
N LEU A 191 -15.16 -14.34 -13.56
CA LEU A 191 -15.70 -13.28 -14.40
C LEU A 191 -17.02 -13.75 -15.03
N ASN A 192 -18.00 -12.86 -15.01
CA ASN A 192 -19.25 -13.01 -15.74
C ASN A 192 -19.22 -12.14 -17.02
N ASP A 193 -20.24 -12.29 -17.85
CA ASP A 193 -20.44 -11.46 -19.06
C ASP A 193 -21.22 -10.17 -18.75
N GLU A 194 -21.22 -9.74 -17.49
CA GLU A 194 -21.87 -8.51 -17.06
C GLU A 194 -21.08 -7.29 -17.56
N ARG A 195 -21.81 -6.29 -18.04
CA ARG A 195 -21.26 -5.00 -18.50
C ARG A 195 -21.51 -3.96 -17.41
N PRO A 196 -20.52 -3.62 -16.55
CA PRO A 196 -20.72 -2.70 -15.44
C PRO A 196 -21.13 -1.29 -15.89
N GLY A 197 -20.82 -0.89 -17.13
CA GLY A 197 -21.25 0.38 -17.71
C GLY A 197 -22.56 0.31 -18.51
N GLY A 198 -23.20 -0.85 -18.59
CA GLY A 198 -24.38 -1.07 -19.44
C GLY A 198 -24.05 -1.40 -20.90
N ALA A 199 -25.08 -1.32 -21.76
CA ALA A 199 -24.96 -1.67 -23.17
C ALA A 199 -23.89 -0.83 -23.90
N GLY A 200 -23.08 -1.47 -24.75
CA GLY A 200 -22.01 -0.80 -25.49
C GLY A 200 -20.73 -0.52 -24.69
N THR A 201 -20.65 -0.96 -23.42
CA THR A 201 -19.44 -0.83 -22.59
C THR A 201 -18.80 -2.18 -22.31
N PRO A 202 -17.49 -2.26 -22.01
CA PRO A 202 -16.78 -3.52 -21.80
C PRO A 202 -17.41 -4.41 -20.71
N THR A 203 -17.41 -5.72 -20.91
CA THR A 203 -17.65 -6.71 -19.84
C THR A 203 -16.45 -6.79 -18.90
N PHE A 204 -16.62 -7.38 -17.71
CA PHE A 204 -15.48 -7.73 -16.85
C PHE A 204 -14.46 -8.63 -17.55
N ARG A 205 -14.90 -9.50 -18.47
CA ARG A 205 -14.01 -10.32 -19.30
C ARG A 205 -13.18 -9.44 -20.25
N GLU A 206 -13.81 -8.52 -20.96
CA GLU A 206 -13.17 -7.60 -21.91
C GLU A 206 -12.16 -6.67 -21.21
N PHE A 207 -12.45 -6.19 -19.99
CA PHE A 207 -11.46 -5.45 -19.18
C PHE A 207 -10.16 -6.24 -18.97
N VAL A 208 -10.27 -7.54 -18.65
CA VAL A 208 -9.12 -8.40 -18.42
C VAL A 208 -8.42 -8.78 -19.72
N THR A 209 -9.17 -9.17 -20.76
CA THR A 209 -8.59 -9.74 -21.98
C THR A 209 -8.12 -8.70 -22.98
N GLU A 210 -8.71 -7.51 -22.99
CA GLU A 210 -8.43 -6.47 -23.98
C GLU A 210 -7.72 -5.28 -23.34
N GLN A 211 -8.20 -4.83 -22.18
CA GLN A 211 -7.65 -3.65 -21.51
C GLN A 211 -6.55 -3.96 -20.49
N HIS A 212 -6.27 -5.24 -20.24
CA HIS A 212 -5.28 -5.69 -19.26
C HIS A 212 -5.47 -5.00 -17.89
N CYS A 213 -6.73 -4.93 -17.46
CA CYS A 213 -7.11 -4.28 -16.22
C CYS A 213 -8.16 -5.10 -15.48
N TYR A 214 -8.17 -5.01 -14.15
CA TYR A 214 -9.25 -5.52 -13.33
C TYR A 214 -9.49 -4.60 -12.14
N PHE A 215 -10.74 -4.54 -11.66
CA PHE A 215 -11.08 -3.78 -10.47
C PHE A 215 -12.18 -4.47 -9.67
N HIS A 216 -12.20 -4.18 -8.37
CA HIS A 216 -13.26 -4.64 -7.48
C HIS A 216 -13.43 -3.68 -6.30
N PRO A 217 -14.57 -3.71 -5.59
CA PRO A 217 -14.75 -2.95 -4.36
C PRO A 217 -13.63 -3.24 -3.37
N TYR A 218 -13.02 -2.19 -2.81
CA TYR A 218 -11.91 -2.32 -1.88
C TYR A 218 -12.41 -2.79 -0.51
N GLY A 219 -11.75 -3.79 0.08
CA GLY A 219 -11.92 -4.21 1.48
C GLY A 219 -13.32 -4.67 1.92
N THR A 220 -14.27 -4.88 1.00
CA THR A 220 -15.64 -5.26 1.33
C THR A 220 -15.99 -6.66 0.85
N GLY A 221 -16.85 -7.35 1.58
CA GLY A 221 -17.37 -8.66 1.17
C GLY A 221 -16.29 -9.69 0.87
N GLY A 222 -15.16 -9.72 1.59
CA GLY A 222 -14.07 -10.69 1.39
C GLY A 222 -13.12 -10.40 0.24
N TRP A 223 -13.16 -9.19 -0.35
CA TRP A 223 -12.09 -8.73 -1.24
C TRP A 223 -10.80 -8.46 -0.46
N PRO A 224 -9.62 -8.69 -1.06
CA PRO A 224 -8.36 -8.46 -0.38
C PRO A 224 -8.15 -6.96 -0.14
N THR A 225 -7.59 -6.64 1.02
CA THR A 225 -7.19 -5.28 1.42
C THR A 225 -5.76 -4.95 1.02
N ASP A 226 -4.94 -5.98 0.83
CA ASP A 226 -3.63 -5.89 0.20
C ASP A 226 -3.70 -6.57 -1.18
N PRO A 227 -3.30 -5.91 -2.27
CA PRO A 227 -3.49 -6.50 -3.57
C PRO A 227 -2.54 -7.67 -3.86
N PRO A 228 -3.02 -8.69 -4.57
CA PRO A 228 -2.23 -9.89 -4.86
C PRO A 228 -1.03 -9.61 -5.78
N ASN A 229 -0.02 -10.50 -5.77
CA ASN A 229 1.02 -10.49 -6.80
C ASN A 229 0.51 -11.00 -8.16
N PHE A 230 -0.39 -11.97 -8.11
CA PHE A 230 -0.94 -12.63 -9.29
C PHE A 230 -2.46 -12.76 -9.18
N MET A 231 -3.14 -12.62 -10.31
CA MET A 231 -4.56 -12.90 -10.41
C MET A 231 -4.84 -13.97 -11.46
N ALA A 232 -5.77 -14.86 -11.12
CA ALA A 232 -6.30 -15.86 -12.03
C ALA A 232 -7.79 -15.59 -12.30
N PHE A 233 -8.19 -15.56 -13.56
CA PHE A 233 -9.54 -15.26 -13.98
C PHE A 233 -10.22 -16.50 -14.53
N ARG A 234 -11.42 -16.79 -14.03
CA ARG A 234 -12.18 -17.99 -14.36
C ARG A 234 -13.45 -17.67 -15.11
N TRP A 235 -13.77 -18.45 -16.14
CA TRP A 235 -15.07 -18.51 -16.80
C TRP A 235 -15.19 -19.81 -17.58
N GLY A 236 -16.42 -20.22 -17.90
CA GLY A 236 -16.64 -21.50 -18.60
C GLY A 236 -16.14 -22.71 -17.80
N ALA A 237 -16.30 -22.69 -16.47
CA ALA A 237 -15.85 -23.72 -15.54
C ALA A 237 -14.34 -24.04 -15.58
N ALA A 238 -13.51 -23.07 -15.99
CA ALA A 238 -12.06 -23.20 -16.01
C ALA A 238 -11.36 -21.88 -15.63
N VAL A 239 -10.13 -21.97 -15.14
CA VAL A 239 -9.17 -20.87 -15.11
C VAL A 239 -8.67 -20.63 -16.52
N GLN A 240 -8.80 -19.39 -16.99
CA GLN A 240 -8.62 -19.05 -18.39
C GLN A 240 -7.45 -18.09 -18.60
N ARG A 241 -7.17 -17.25 -17.62
CA ARG A 241 -6.09 -16.28 -17.66
C ARG A 241 -5.41 -16.21 -16.31
N ILE A 242 -4.09 -16.07 -16.34
CA ILE A 242 -3.27 -15.80 -15.17
C ILE A 242 -2.40 -14.62 -15.55
N HIS A 243 -2.36 -13.61 -14.69
CA HIS A 243 -1.60 -12.39 -14.89
C HIS A 243 -0.82 -12.06 -13.64
N ARG A 244 0.39 -11.52 -13.81
CA ARG A 244 1.06 -10.77 -12.75
C ARG A 244 0.40 -9.39 -12.66
N ILE A 245 0.21 -8.88 -11.45
CA ILE A 245 -0.16 -7.48 -11.25
C ILE A 245 1.09 -6.62 -11.41
N MET A 246 1.05 -5.70 -12.36
CA MET A 246 2.14 -4.75 -12.64
C MET A 246 2.03 -3.51 -11.77
N GLN A 247 0.79 -3.06 -11.53
CA GLN A 247 0.49 -1.94 -10.67
C GLN A 247 -0.84 -2.16 -9.96
N ALA A 248 -0.94 -1.71 -8.72
CA ALA A 248 -2.19 -1.66 -7.98
C ALA A 248 -2.38 -0.27 -7.38
N ASP A 249 -3.62 0.19 -7.36
CA ASP A 249 -4.01 1.42 -6.66
C ASP A 249 -5.40 1.25 -6.06
N VAL A 250 -5.77 2.13 -5.14
CA VAL A 250 -7.13 2.23 -4.63
C VAL A 250 -7.66 3.62 -4.90
N VAL A 251 -8.73 3.68 -5.68
CA VAL A 251 -9.42 4.92 -6.07
C VAL A 251 -10.69 5.09 -5.23
N PRO A 252 -11.10 6.33 -4.87
CA PRO A 252 -12.30 6.57 -4.05
C PRO A 252 -13.59 6.19 -4.75
N THR A 253 -13.60 6.30 -6.08
CA THR A 253 -14.68 5.87 -6.95
C THR A 253 -14.06 5.32 -8.22
N ILE A 254 -14.60 4.20 -8.71
CA ILE A 254 -14.10 3.59 -9.96
C ILE A 254 -14.37 4.49 -11.18
N ARG A 255 -15.29 5.43 -11.03
CA ARG A 255 -15.68 6.39 -12.07
C ARG A 255 -14.59 7.41 -12.39
N ASP A 256 -13.64 7.64 -11.48
CA ASP A 256 -12.46 8.47 -11.77
C ASP A 256 -11.61 7.84 -12.88
N ARG A 257 -11.57 6.50 -12.93
CA ARG A 257 -10.87 5.75 -13.97
C ARG A 257 -11.74 5.44 -15.19
N PHE A 258 -13.02 5.16 -14.96
CA PHE A 258 -13.98 4.81 -16.01
C PHE A 258 -15.25 5.69 -15.91
N PRO A 259 -15.22 6.93 -16.44
CA PRO A 259 -16.29 7.91 -16.23
C PRO A 259 -17.68 7.50 -16.76
N TYR A 260 -17.71 6.56 -17.71
CA TYR A 260 -18.94 6.03 -18.29
C TYR A 260 -19.68 5.05 -17.37
N LEU A 261 -19.08 4.59 -16.27
CA LEU A 261 -19.76 3.73 -15.31
C LEU A 261 -20.89 4.49 -14.59
N PRO A 262 -22.04 3.85 -14.34
CA PRO A 262 -23.21 4.51 -13.78
C PRO A 262 -22.97 4.99 -12.35
N LYS A 263 -23.65 6.08 -11.97
CA LYS A 263 -23.73 6.54 -10.57
C LYS A 263 -24.47 5.50 -9.71
N GLY A 264 -24.09 5.40 -8.45
CA GLY A 264 -24.72 4.52 -7.48
C GLY A 264 -23.70 3.93 -6.49
N GLN A 265 -24.20 3.45 -5.36
CA GLN A 265 -23.37 2.94 -4.25
C GLN A 265 -22.36 1.86 -4.67
N THR A 266 -22.67 1.09 -5.73
CA THR A 266 -21.77 0.06 -6.26
C THR A 266 -20.48 0.66 -6.81
N ASN A 267 -20.55 1.80 -7.50
CA ASN A 267 -19.42 2.43 -8.20
C ASN A 267 -18.87 3.64 -7.43
N ASP A 268 -19.72 4.38 -6.71
CA ASP A 268 -19.37 5.54 -5.90
C ASP A 268 -18.87 5.11 -4.50
N ARG A 269 -17.88 4.22 -4.49
CA ARG A 269 -17.18 3.72 -3.29
C ARG A 269 -15.74 3.34 -3.63
N PRO A 270 -14.86 3.14 -2.63
CA PRO A 270 -13.48 2.76 -2.90
C PRO A 270 -13.35 1.45 -3.71
N HIS A 271 -12.49 1.45 -4.73
CA HIS A 271 -12.17 0.29 -5.55
C HIS A 271 -10.67 0.07 -5.63
N ALA A 272 -10.26 -1.19 -5.50
CA ALA A 272 -8.94 -1.61 -5.93
C ALA A 272 -8.91 -1.71 -7.45
N VAL A 273 -7.86 -1.20 -8.08
CA VAL A 273 -7.64 -1.21 -9.52
C VAL A 273 -6.27 -1.79 -9.80
N TYR A 274 -6.22 -2.73 -10.73
CA TYR A 274 -5.01 -3.47 -11.09
C TYR A 274 -4.69 -3.31 -12.56
N GLU A 275 -3.44 -2.97 -12.84
CA GLU A 275 -2.84 -3.13 -14.16
C GLU A 275 -2.24 -4.54 -14.26
N LEU A 276 -2.67 -5.27 -15.29
CA LEU A 276 -2.32 -6.66 -15.50
C LEU A 276 -1.18 -6.76 -16.51
N GLY A 277 -0.17 -7.55 -16.19
CA GLY A 277 0.92 -7.86 -17.12
C GLY A 277 0.46 -8.79 -18.24
N PRO A 278 1.38 -9.22 -19.11
CA PRO A 278 1.09 -10.24 -20.10
C PRO A 278 0.54 -11.51 -19.45
N ARG A 279 -0.31 -12.24 -20.19
CA ARG A 279 -0.79 -13.54 -19.76
C ARG A 279 0.41 -14.48 -19.54
N ILE A 280 0.45 -15.15 -18.39
CA ILE A 280 1.47 -16.15 -18.09
C ILE A 280 0.92 -17.59 -18.26
N PRO A 281 1.80 -18.58 -18.45
CA PRO A 281 1.41 -19.99 -18.57
C PRO A 281 0.64 -20.51 -17.34
N PRO A 282 -0.13 -21.61 -17.49
CA PRO A 282 -0.42 -22.30 -18.74
C PRO A 282 -1.38 -21.50 -19.65
N LEU A 283 -1.17 -21.66 -20.97
CA LEU A 283 -2.00 -20.98 -21.98
C LEU A 283 -3.25 -21.79 -22.36
N ASN A 284 -3.31 -23.05 -21.95
CA ASN A 284 -4.52 -23.86 -22.04
C ASN A 284 -5.39 -23.62 -20.80
N PRO A 285 -6.73 -23.65 -20.92
CA PRO A 285 -7.61 -23.52 -19.76
C PRO A 285 -7.39 -24.65 -18.76
N ILE A 286 -7.37 -24.34 -17.47
CA ILE A 286 -7.30 -25.32 -16.38
C ILE A 286 -8.73 -25.55 -15.86
N PRO A 287 -9.32 -26.74 -16.05
CA PRO A 287 -10.66 -27.03 -15.54
C PRO A 287 -10.77 -26.79 -14.03
N ASN A 288 -11.92 -26.33 -13.55
CA ASN A 288 -12.12 -26.10 -12.11
C ASN A 288 -11.98 -27.38 -11.29
N GLY A 289 -12.42 -28.52 -11.83
CA GLY A 289 -12.57 -29.77 -11.08
C GLY A 289 -13.82 -29.79 -10.20
N THR A 290 -14.12 -30.95 -9.62
CA THR A 290 -15.34 -31.17 -8.82
C THR A 290 -15.32 -30.39 -7.50
N GLY A 291 -16.47 -29.84 -7.11
CA GLY A 291 -16.65 -29.20 -5.79
C GLY A 291 -16.15 -27.75 -5.70
N ILE A 292 -15.69 -27.14 -6.80
CA ILE A 292 -15.40 -25.71 -6.84
C ILE A 292 -16.68 -24.92 -7.07
N TYR A 293 -17.04 -24.07 -6.11
CA TYR A 293 -18.25 -23.26 -6.20
C TYR A 293 -18.09 -22.15 -7.26
N PRO A 294 -19.07 -21.95 -8.17
CA PRO A 294 -18.93 -21.02 -9.29
C PRO A 294 -18.64 -19.56 -8.93
N SER A 295 -19.05 -19.07 -7.76
CA SER A 295 -18.78 -17.68 -7.34
C SER A 295 -17.67 -17.55 -6.28
N SER A 296 -17.00 -18.65 -5.93
CA SER A 296 -15.97 -18.61 -4.90
C SER A 296 -14.77 -17.77 -5.35
N ARG A 297 -14.19 -17.00 -4.43
CA ARG A 297 -12.87 -16.38 -4.61
C ARG A 297 -11.87 -17.20 -3.82
N LEU A 298 -10.75 -17.54 -4.43
CA LEU A 298 -9.85 -18.58 -3.92
C LEU A 298 -8.41 -18.10 -4.00
N TRP A 299 -7.64 -18.41 -2.96
CA TRP A 299 -6.19 -18.26 -2.95
C TRP A 299 -5.55 -19.60 -3.28
N VAL A 300 -4.61 -19.61 -4.23
CA VAL A 300 -3.91 -20.82 -4.70
C VAL A 300 -2.47 -20.47 -5.04
N LEU A 301 -1.51 -21.36 -4.77
CA LEU A 301 -0.12 -21.16 -5.17
C LEU A 301 0.03 -21.23 -6.70
N LEU A 302 0.86 -20.37 -7.28
CA LEU A 302 1.05 -20.25 -8.72
C LEU A 302 1.63 -21.53 -9.32
N ASP A 303 2.66 -22.12 -8.71
CA ASP A 303 3.28 -23.35 -9.19
C ASP A 303 2.28 -24.53 -9.18
N GLN A 304 1.48 -24.63 -8.12
CA GLN A 304 0.41 -25.63 -8.03
C GLN A 304 -0.64 -25.41 -9.11
N LEU A 305 -1.03 -24.14 -9.33
CA LEU A 305 -1.98 -23.77 -10.38
C LEU A 305 -1.45 -24.07 -11.79
N GLN A 306 -0.14 -23.89 -12.03
CA GLN A 306 0.48 -24.08 -13.33
C GLN A 306 0.72 -25.54 -13.70
N THR A 307 0.83 -26.42 -12.70
CA THR A 307 1.22 -27.83 -12.91
C THR A 307 0.05 -28.80 -12.74
N ALA A 308 -0.97 -28.45 -11.96
CA ALA A 308 -2.10 -29.33 -11.70
C ALA A 308 -3.05 -29.49 -12.91
N HIS A 309 -3.73 -30.64 -12.98
CA HIS A 309 -4.74 -30.92 -14.00
C HIS A 309 -6.03 -30.12 -13.80
N THR A 310 -6.39 -29.82 -12.55
CA THR A 310 -7.56 -29.00 -12.20
C THR A 310 -7.25 -27.99 -11.11
N LEU A 311 -8.05 -26.93 -11.02
CA LEU A 311 -7.95 -25.95 -9.92
C LEU A 311 -8.20 -26.60 -8.56
N ARG A 312 -9.08 -27.60 -8.48
CA ARG A 312 -9.34 -28.36 -7.26
C ARG A 312 -8.08 -29.08 -6.76
N ASP A 313 -7.33 -29.67 -7.68
CA ASP A 313 -6.07 -30.37 -7.37
C ASP A 313 -5.01 -29.35 -6.90
N ALA A 314 -4.87 -28.22 -7.61
CA ALA A 314 -3.97 -27.14 -7.22
C ALA A 314 -4.25 -26.60 -5.81
N LEU A 315 -5.53 -26.42 -5.46
CA LEU A 315 -5.94 -26.00 -4.11
C LEU A 315 -5.63 -27.04 -3.04
N THR A 316 -5.73 -28.33 -3.40
CA THR A 316 -5.41 -29.43 -2.47
C THR A 316 -3.90 -29.47 -2.21
N GLY A 317 -3.08 -29.35 -3.26
CA GLY A 317 -1.62 -29.23 -3.13
C GLY A 317 -1.20 -27.98 -2.34
N THR A 318 -1.83 -26.83 -2.61
CA THR A 318 -1.57 -25.59 -1.87
C THR A 318 -1.79 -25.77 -0.36
N ARG A 319 -2.93 -26.35 0.04
CA ARG A 319 -3.24 -26.58 1.46
C ARG A 319 -2.27 -27.55 2.13
N ALA A 320 -1.83 -28.58 1.41
CA ALA A 320 -0.86 -29.54 1.93
C ALA A 320 0.48 -28.87 2.25
N LEU A 321 0.98 -28.00 1.35
CA LEU A 321 2.21 -27.24 1.57
C LEU A 321 2.10 -26.27 2.76
N GLN A 322 1.00 -25.50 2.82
CA GLN A 322 0.75 -24.56 3.93
C GLN A 322 0.61 -25.27 5.28
N SER A 323 0.04 -26.47 5.31
CA SER A 323 -0.10 -27.25 6.55
C SER A 323 1.25 -27.78 7.05
N ASN A 324 2.20 -28.04 6.14
CA ASN A 324 3.54 -28.50 6.51
C ASN A 324 4.41 -27.39 7.11
N GLU A 325 4.23 -26.13 6.68
CA GLU A 325 4.94 -24.97 7.24
C GLU A 325 4.49 -24.62 8.67
N LEU A 326 3.24 -24.93 9.04
CA LEU A 326 2.70 -24.69 10.39
C LEU A 326 3.06 -25.79 11.40
N GLY A 327 3.59 -26.92 10.92
CA GLY A 327 4.03 -28.05 11.75
C GLY A 327 5.53 -28.10 12.03
N SER A 328 6.29 -27.16 11.47
CA SER A 328 7.75 -26.97 11.66
C SER A 328 8.05 -25.74 12.50
#